data_AF-A0A453I6A0-F1
#
_entry.id   AF-A0A453I6A0-F1
#
_cell.length_a   1.000
_cell.length_b   1.000
_cell.length_c   1.000
_cell.angle_alpha   90.00
_cell.angle_beta   90.00
_cell.angle_gamma   90.00
#
_symmetry.space_group_name_H-M   'P 1'
#
loop_
_entity.id
_entity.type
_entity.pdbx_description
1 polymer ?
#
loop_
_entity_poly.entity_id
_entity_poly.type
_entity_poly.pdbx_seq_one_letter_code
_entity_poly.pdbx_strand_id
1 'polypeptide(L)'
;MFGFGHHGHHGQNPPAHAPAAAGGNQPTFKIFCKADEGYCLSVRDGNVVLAPSNPRDEHQHWFKDMRFSSQIKDEEGNPAFAIVNKATGLAVKHSLGQSH
;
A
#
# COMPACT_ATOMS: atom_id res chain seq x y z
N MET A 1 22.20 -7.76 51.97
CA MET A 1 22.79 -8.07 50.64
C MET A 1 21.80 -8.93 49.88
N PHE A 2 21.68 -8.67 48.58
CA PHE A 2 20.60 -8.99 47.64
C PHE A 2 20.58 -10.46 47.16
N GLY A 3 19.44 -10.90 46.58
CA GLY A 3 19.43 -12.00 45.60
C GLY A 3 18.05 -12.60 45.32
N PHE A 4 17.41 -12.19 44.22
CA PHE A 4 16.13 -12.65 43.65
C PHE A 4 16.27 -13.99 42.89
N GLY A 5 15.15 -14.73 42.75
CA GLY A 5 15.05 -15.84 41.80
C GLY A 5 13.60 -16.20 41.45
N HIS A 6 13.08 -15.69 40.33
CA HIS A 6 11.83 -16.12 39.69
C HIS A 6 12.15 -17.13 38.57
N HIS A 7 11.50 -18.29 38.56
CA HIS A 7 11.55 -19.26 37.45
C HIS A 7 10.30 -19.11 36.57
N GLY A 8 10.53 -18.89 35.28
CA GLY A 8 9.50 -18.56 34.30
C GLY A 8 8.71 -19.76 33.78
N HIS A 9 7.58 -19.44 33.15
CA HIS A 9 6.93 -20.29 32.18
C HIS A 9 6.69 -19.51 30.89
N HIS A 10 7.27 -20.06 29.83
CA HIS A 10 7.03 -19.79 28.43
C HIS A 10 5.52 -19.73 28.12
N GLY A 11 5.03 -18.55 27.73
CA GLY A 11 3.77 -18.36 27.03
C GLY A 11 4.06 -17.49 25.82
N GLN A 12 3.99 -18.08 24.63
CA GLN A 12 4.36 -17.49 23.35
C GLN A 12 3.66 -16.14 23.14
N ASN A 13 4.44 -15.07 23.08
CA ASN A 13 3.99 -13.80 22.54
C ASN A 13 3.73 -14.04 21.04
N PRO A 14 2.51 -13.80 20.50
CA PRO A 14 2.33 -13.86 19.06
C PRO A 14 3.25 -12.82 18.39
N PRO A 15 3.80 -13.09 17.21
CA PRO A 15 4.64 -12.11 16.51
C PRO A 15 3.82 -10.82 16.32
N ALA A 16 4.36 -9.72 16.84
CA ALA A 16 3.77 -8.38 16.78
C ALA A 16 3.76 -7.77 15.36
N HIS A 17 3.64 -8.59 14.32
CA HIS A 17 3.76 -8.21 12.92
C HIS A 17 2.86 -9.06 12.01
N ALA A 18 1.66 -9.42 12.46
CA ALA A 18 0.58 -9.52 11.50
C ALA A 18 0.30 -8.08 11.03
N PRO A 19 0.60 -7.68 9.77
CA PRO A 19 0.20 -6.36 9.33
C PRO A 19 -1.32 -6.35 9.43
N ALA A 20 -1.85 -5.50 10.32
CA ALA A 20 -3.25 -5.17 10.28
C ALA A 20 -3.57 -4.89 8.82
N ALA A 21 -4.46 -5.70 8.24
CA ALA A 21 -5.07 -5.35 6.98
C ALA A 21 -5.43 -3.86 7.10
N ALA A 22 -4.96 -3.05 6.16
CA ALA A 22 -5.24 -1.62 6.09
C ALA A 22 -6.74 -1.42 5.78
N GLY A 23 -7.58 -1.84 6.72
CA GLY A 23 -9.03 -1.87 6.68
C GLY A 23 -9.52 -0.87 7.71
N GLY A 24 -9.41 0.41 7.37
CA GLY A 24 -9.90 1.49 8.23
C GLY A 24 -9.45 2.87 7.78
N ASN A 25 -10.13 3.41 6.76
CA ASN A 25 -10.18 4.85 6.46
C ASN A 25 -8.89 5.55 5.96
N GLN A 26 -8.03 4.86 5.21
CA GLN A 26 -6.98 5.58 4.48
C GLN A 26 -7.62 6.46 3.38
N PRO A 27 -7.29 7.76 3.27
CA PRO A 27 -7.81 8.61 2.21
C PRO A 27 -7.38 8.08 0.84
N THR A 28 -8.35 7.96 -0.06
CA THR A 28 -8.12 7.51 -1.43
C THR A 28 -8.21 8.65 -2.42
N PHE A 29 -7.52 8.52 -3.54
CA PHE A 29 -7.56 9.44 -4.67
C PHE A 29 -7.79 8.68 -5.98
N LYS A 30 -8.06 9.45 -7.04
CA LYS A 30 -8.12 8.95 -8.42
C LYS A 30 -6.94 9.51 -9.21
N ILE A 31 -6.46 8.74 -10.19
CA ILE A 31 -5.38 9.15 -11.09
C ILE A 31 -6.01 9.40 -12.46
N PHE A 32 -6.16 10.67 -12.84
CA PHE A 32 -6.82 11.07 -14.09
C PHE A 32 -5.83 11.15 -15.25
N CYS A 33 -6.33 10.91 -16.46
CA CYS A 33 -5.57 11.20 -17.66
C CYS A 33 -5.59 12.72 -17.91
N LYS A 34 -4.42 13.35 -17.99
CA LYS A 34 -4.32 14.79 -18.28
C LYS A 34 -4.89 15.17 -19.65
N ALA A 35 -4.88 14.24 -20.62
CA ALA A 35 -5.46 14.49 -21.94
C ALA A 35 -7.00 14.47 -21.94
N ASP A 36 -7.61 13.76 -20.98
CA ASP A 36 -9.06 13.70 -20.80
C ASP A 36 -9.41 13.23 -19.37
N GLU A 37 -9.88 14.16 -18.53
CA GLU A 37 -10.28 13.88 -17.14
C GLU A 37 -11.57 13.03 -17.04
N GLY A 38 -12.25 12.79 -18.17
CA GLY A 38 -13.32 11.81 -18.29
C GLY A 38 -12.85 10.38 -18.05
N TYR A 39 -11.53 10.13 -18.05
CA TYR A 39 -10.94 8.83 -17.80
C TYR A 39 -9.94 8.84 -16.63
N CYS A 40 -9.88 7.72 -15.90
CA CYS A 40 -8.95 7.52 -14.81
C CYS A 40 -8.42 6.08 -14.74
N LEU A 41 -7.30 5.93 -14.03
CA LEU A 41 -6.61 4.66 -13.85
C LEU A 41 -7.49 3.68 -13.05
N SER A 42 -7.63 2.46 -13.54
CA SER A 42 -8.42 1.41 -12.91
C SER A 42 -7.77 0.04 -13.05
N VAL A 43 -8.19 -0.91 -12.20
CA VAL A 43 -7.81 -2.32 -12.30
C VAL A 43 -8.97 -3.13 -12.88
N ARG A 44 -8.72 -3.84 -13.99
CA ARG A 44 -9.65 -4.79 -14.64
C ARG A 44 -8.93 -6.09 -14.93
N ASP A 45 -9.47 -7.19 -14.43
CA ASP A 45 -8.90 -8.53 -14.67
C ASP A 45 -7.40 -8.62 -14.32
N GLY A 46 -6.98 -7.93 -13.26
CA GLY A 46 -5.58 -7.83 -12.83
C GLY A 46 -4.70 -6.88 -13.65
N ASN A 47 -5.23 -6.26 -14.71
CA ASN A 47 -4.53 -5.30 -15.56
C ASN A 47 -4.84 -3.88 -15.14
N VAL A 48 -3.83 -3.01 -15.29
CA VAL A 48 -4.00 -1.56 -15.14
C VAL A 48 -4.44 -0.98 -16.46
N VAL A 49 -5.60 -0.33 -16.47
CA VAL A 49 -6.22 0.23 -17.68
C VAL A 49 -6.68 1.67 -17.42
N LEU A 50 -6.88 2.41 -18.52
CA LEU A 50 -7.58 3.68 -18.48
C LEU A 50 -9.07 3.43 -18.75
N ALA A 51 -9.96 3.86 -17.86
CA ALA A 51 -11.40 3.63 -17.96
C ALA A 51 -12.21 4.91 -17.66
N PRO A 52 -13.44 5.05 -18.17
CA PRO A 52 -14.31 6.19 -17.85
C PRO A 52 -14.47 6.39 -16.33
N SER A 53 -14.39 7.62 -15.86
CA SER A 53 -14.49 7.95 -14.44
C SER A 53 -15.88 7.65 -13.89
N ASN A 54 -15.92 6.84 -12.83
CA ASN A 54 -17.11 6.47 -12.08
C ASN A 54 -16.82 6.63 -10.57
N PRO A 55 -17.41 7.62 -9.88
CA PRO A 55 -17.19 7.84 -8.45
C PRO A 55 -17.56 6.65 -7.54
N ARG A 56 -18.41 5.74 -8.01
CA ARG A 56 -18.84 4.56 -7.25
C ARG A 56 -17.93 3.35 -7.42
N ASP A 57 -16.98 3.43 -8.35
CA ASP A 57 -16.13 2.30 -8.70
C ASP A 57 -14.87 2.27 -7.83
N GLU A 58 -14.84 1.32 -6.89
CA GLU A 58 -13.71 1.16 -5.97
C GLU A 58 -12.41 0.77 -6.67
N HIS A 59 -12.48 0.15 -7.86
CA HIS A 59 -11.28 -0.17 -8.64
C HIS A 59 -10.63 1.07 -9.25
N GLN A 60 -11.27 2.24 -9.21
CA GLN A 60 -10.69 3.52 -9.62
C GLN A 60 -10.06 4.30 -8.46
N HIS A 61 -10.17 3.78 -7.24
CA HIS A 61 -9.64 4.42 -6.05
C HIS A 61 -8.29 3.82 -5.68
N TRP A 62 -7.34 4.71 -5.38
CA TRP A 62 -5.96 4.38 -5.08
C TRP A 62 -5.53 5.07 -3.78
N PHE A 63 -4.51 4.53 -3.13
CA PHE A 63 -3.90 5.16 -1.96
C PHE A 63 -2.38 5.00 -1.99
N LYS A 64 -1.68 5.89 -1.28
CA LYS A 64 -0.22 5.82 -1.11
C LYS A 64 0.09 4.95 0.10
N ASP A 65 0.68 3.78 -0.12
CA ASP A 65 1.21 2.96 0.96
C ASP A 65 2.60 3.47 1.36
N MET A 66 2.69 4.00 2.59
CA MET A 66 3.89 4.62 3.15
C MET A 66 4.63 3.69 4.14
N ARG A 67 4.22 2.41 4.28
CA ARG A 67 4.75 1.50 5.32
C ARG A 67 6.28 1.36 5.32
N PHE A 68 6.91 1.46 4.16
CA PHE A 68 8.36 1.34 3.99
C PHE A 68 9.08 2.67 3.75
N SER A 69 8.37 3.80 3.87
CA SER A 69 8.89 5.12 3.50
C SER A 69 10.12 5.59 4.30
N SER A 70 10.31 5.09 5.52
CA SER A 70 11.52 5.39 6.32
C SER A 70 12.75 4.56 5.92
N GLN A 71 12.56 3.44 5.24
CA GLN A 71 13.60 2.48 4.87
C GLN A 71 13.98 2.59 3.39
N ILE A 72 13.01 2.90 2.54
CA ILE A 72 13.17 2.98 1.09
C ILE A 72 13.10 4.43 0.68
N LYS A 73 14.11 4.87 -0.06
CA LYS A 73 14.18 6.22 -0.63
C LYS A 73 14.18 6.13 -2.16
N ASP A 74 13.67 7.17 -2.81
CA ASP A 74 13.86 7.37 -4.24
C ASP A 74 15.28 7.86 -4.56
N GLU A 75 15.58 8.03 -5.85
CA GLU A 75 16.89 8.48 -6.34
C GLU A 75 17.26 9.88 -5.83
N GLU A 76 16.27 10.71 -5.49
CA GLU A 76 16.47 12.04 -4.91
C GLU A 76 16.62 12.00 -3.38
N GLY A 77 16.49 10.82 -2.77
CA GLY A 77 16.62 10.61 -1.33
C GLY A 77 15.34 10.85 -0.53
N ASN A 78 14.19 11.05 -1.19
CA ASN A 78 12.90 11.24 -0.55
C ASN A 78 12.25 9.90 -0.17
N PRO A 79 11.37 9.87 0.85
CA PRO A 79 10.65 8.66 1.24
C PRO A 79 9.84 8.06 0.08
N ALA A 80 10.10 6.79 -0.26
CA ALA A 80 9.38 6.09 -1.31
C ALA A 80 7.98 5.64 -0.84
N PHE A 81 7.08 5.43 -1.79
CA PHE A 81 5.73 4.94 -1.55
C PHE A 81 5.26 4.01 -2.67
N ALA A 82 4.36 3.08 -2.32
CA ALA A 82 3.66 2.27 -3.32
C ALA A 82 2.27 2.86 -3.59
N ILE A 83 1.81 2.77 -4.84
CA ILE A 83 0.44 3.13 -5.21
C ILE A 83 -0.37 1.83 -5.22
N VAL A 84 -1.36 1.74 -4.33
CA VAL A 84 -2.15 0.52 -4.10
C VAL A 84 -3.60 0.78 -4.44
N ASN A 85 -4.23 -0.17 -5.14
CA ASN A 85 -5.63 -0.10 -5.50
C ASN A 85 -6.53 -0.49 -4.32
N LYS A 86 -7.57 0.30 -4.04
CA LYS A 86 -8.48 0.10 -2.90
C LYS A 86 -9.23 -1.23 -2.98
N ALA A 87 -9.77 -1.57 -4.15
CA ALA A 87 -10.62 -2.75 -4.32
C ALA A 87 -9.84 -4.07 -4.28
N THR A 88 -8.60 -4.07 -4.81
CA THR A 88 -7.82 -5.30 -4.98
C THR A 88 -6.68 -5.46 -3.98
N GLY A 89 -6.25 -4.38 -3.33
CA GLY A 89 -5.06 -4.38 -2.47
C GLY A 89 -3.75 -4.59 -3.24
N LEU A 90 -3.77 -4.58 -4.57
CA LEU A 90 -2.60 -4.78 -5.42
C LEU A 90 -1.89 -3.44 -5.69
N ALA A 91 -0.56 -3.48 -5.71
CA ALA A 91 0.27 -2.35 -6.08
C ALA A 91 0.50 -2.31 -7.60
N VAL A 92 0.55 -1.11 -8.17
CA VAL A 92 1.01 -0.94 -9.56
C VAL A 92 2.51 -1.15 -9.65
N LYS A 93 2.95 -1.80 -10.72
CA LYS A 93 4.36 -1.92 -11.10
C LYS A 93 4.56 -1.34 -12.50
N HIS A 94 5.77 -0.90 -12.81
CA HIS A 94 6.12 -0.54 -14.17
C HIS A 94 6.22 -1.81 -15.05
N SER A 95 6.01 -1.64 -16.36
CA SER A 95 5.80 -2.75 -17.30
C SER A 95 7.07 -3.52 -17.69
N LEU A 96 8.27 -3.01 -17.41
CA LEU A 96 9.54 -3.59 -17.91
C LEU A 96 10.68 -3.53 -16.86
N GLY A 97 10.94 -4.66 -16.20
CA GLY A 97 12.23 -5.05 -15.59
C GLY A 97 12.62 -4.40 -14.25
N GLN A 98 13.08 -5.17 -13.27
CA GLN A 98 13.59 -4.62 -12.01
C GLN A 98 14.58 -3.47 -12.25
N SER A 99 14.20 -2.27 -11.83
CA SER A 99 15.12 -1.17 -11.61
C SER A 99 14.53 -0.30 -10.52
N HIS A 100 14.81 -0.69 -9.27
CA HIS A 100 15.43 0.14 -8.24
C HIS A 100 15.74 -0.75 -7.03
#